data_AF-A0A813IRK6-F1
#
_entry.id   AF-A0A813IRK6-F1
#
_cell.length_a   1.000
_cell.length_b   1.000
_cell.length_c   1.000
_cell.angle_alpha   90.00
_cell.angle_beta   90.00
_cell.angle_gamma   90.00
#
_symmetry.space_group_name_H-M   'P 1'
#
loop_
_entity.id
_entity.type
_entity.pdbx_description
1 polymer ?
#
loop_
_entity_poly.entity_id
_entity_poly.type
_entity_poly.pdbx_seq_one_letter_code
_entity_poly.pdbx_strand_id
1 'polypeptide(L)'
;DLLLAEHAVPLYIHRRLFDESFVGGSCAESARLWSECSVVLGLHPDQATEPLVRHCLAAKKPFAVMPCCVFPNENPHRLTATGKPVRSLDEFIEYLLGLDTSGQMIKEDLDSIPGCNTVLHYRLEHVGKSAHDGA
;
A
#
# COMPACT_ATOMS: atom_id res chain seq x y z
N ASP A 1 32.34 18.77 8.87
CA ASP A 1 32.96 18.25 7.64
C ASP A 1 33.11 16.73 7.68
N LEU A 2 31.95 16.10 7.77
CA LEU A 2 31.60 14.67 7.78
C LEU A 2 30.08 14.75 7.63
N LEU A 3 29.45 13.94 6.77
CA LEU A 3 28.01 13.95 6.40
C LEU A 3 27.64 14.60 5.04
N LEU A 4 28.54 14.58 4.06
CA LEU A 4 28.10 14.21 2.71
C LEU A 4 28.23 12.70 2.63
N ALA A 5 27.36 12.00 3.35
CA ALA A 5 27.20 10.57 3.16
C ALA A 5 26.85 10.38 1.68
N GLU A 6 27.67 9.58 1.02
CA GLU A 6 27.49 9.13 -0.36
C GLU A 6 25.99 8.95 -0.62
N HIS A 7 25.46 9.70 -1.57
CA HIS A 7 24.07 9.58 -1.98
C HIS A 7 23.83 8.10 -2.29
N ALA A 8 23.13 7.42 -1.37
CA ALA A 8 22.83 6.00 -1.49
C ALA A 8 21.86 5.84 -2.64
N VAL A 9 22.41 5.75 -3.86
CA VAL A 9 21.66 5.26 -5.00
C VAL A 9 21.19 3.86 -4.62
N PRO A 10 19.89 3.57 -4.73
CA PRO A 10 19.39 2.25 -4.40
C PRO A 10 20.16 1.23 -5.24
N LEU A 11 20.68 0.20 -4.58
CA LEU A 11 21.43 -0.89 -5.21
C LEU A 11 20.61 -1.62 -6.29
N TYR A 12 19.30 -1.41 -6.29
CA TYR A 12 18.36 -1.99 -7.22
C TYR A 12 17.19 -1.02 -7.50
N ILE A 13 16.87 -0.82 -8.78
CA ILE A 13 15.68 -0.11 -9.23
C ILE A 13 14.99 -0.94 -10.30
N HIS A 14 13.70 -1.20 -10.10
CA HIS A 14 12.84 -1.73 -11.14
C HIS A 14 12.03 -0.60 -11.77
N ARG A 15 12.01 -0.52 -13.11
CA ARG A 15 11.45 0.63 -13.86
C ARG A 15 10.06 0.39 -14.46
N ARG A 16 9.45 -0.78 -14.26
CA ARG A 16 8.07 -1.02 -14.71
C ARG A 16 7.09 -0.38 -13.75
N LEU A 17 5.92 -0.03 -14.27
CA LEU A 17 4.81 0.46 -13.46
C LEU A 17 4.33 -0.63 -12.51
N PHE A 18 3.86 -0.22 -11.33
CA PHE A 18 3.20 -1.12 -10.39
C PHE A 18 1.73 -1.26 -10.80
N ASP A 19 1.46 -2.13 -11.76
CA ASP A 19 0.14 -2.37 -12.34
C ASP A 19 -0.20 -3.88 -12.43
N GLU A 20 -1.32 -4.20 -13.05
CA GLU A 20 -1.75 -5.59 -13.28
C GLU A 20 -0.70 -6.44 -14.02
N SER A 21 0.08 -5.83 -14.92
CA SER A 21 1.13 -6.54 -15.66
C SER A 21 2.33 -6.88 -14.78
N PHE A 22 2.66 -6.02 -13.81
CA PHE A 22 3.71 -6.28 -12.83
C PHE A 22 3.28 -7.42 -11.89
N VAL A 23 2.09 -7.28 -11.30
CA VAL A 23 1.52 -8.24 -10.34
C VAL A 23 1.22 -9.60 -11.01
N GLY A 24 0.78 -9.57 -12.26
CA GLY A 24 0.54 -10.76 -13.08
C GLY A 24 1.81 -11.43 -13.62
N GLY A 25 3.01 -10.88 -13.36
CA GLY A 25 4.27 -11.50 -13.75
C GLY A 25 4.54 -11.46 -15.25
N SER A 26 4.22 -10.36 -15.93
CA SER A 26 4.45 -10.18 -17.38
C SER A 26 5.91 -10.35 -17.83
N CYS A 27 6.86 -10.32 -16.89
CA CYS A 27 8.23 -10.79 -17.11
C CYS A 27 8.74 -11.56 -15.88
N ALA A 28 9.79 -12.36 -16.10
CA ALA A 28 10.42 -13.17 -15.05
C ALA A 28 10.87 -12.35 -13.84
N GLU A 29 11.33 -11.11 -14.06
CA GLU A 29 11.77 -10.23 -12.98
C GLU A 29 10.61 -9.77 -12.10
N SER A 30 9.51 -9.26 -12.68
CA SER A 30 8.33 -8.84 -11.91
C SER A 30 7.68 -10.03 -11.20
N ALA A 31 7.61 -11.19 -11.86
CA ALA A 31 7.13 -12.43 -11.24
C ALA A 31 7.98 -12.81 -10.00
N ARG A 32 9.30 -12.70 -10.10
CA ARG A 32 10.22 -12.95 -8.99
C ARG A 32 10.00 -11.95 -7.85
N LEU A 33 10.06 -10.65 -8.15
CA LEU A 33 9.88 -9.60 -7.14
C LEU A 33 8.55 -9.74 -6.39
N TRP A 34 7.45 -9.98 -7.12
CA TRP A 34 6.13 -10.09 -6.54
C TRP A 34 5.95 -11.35 -5.69
N SER A 35 6.50 -12.48 -6.13
CA SER A 35 6.41 -13.74 -5.39
C SER A 35 7.30 -13.76 -4.15
N GLU A 36 8.52 -13.22 -4.25
CA GLU A 36 9.52 -13.26 -3.17
C GLU A 36 9.35 -12.14 -2.14
N CYS A 37 8.69 -11.03 -2.47
CA CYS A 37 8.48 -9.96 -1.49
C CYS A 37 7.51 -10.39 -0.37
N SER A 38 7.93 -10.17 0.87
CA SER A 38 7.09 -10.41 2.06
C SER A 38 6.06 -9.31 2.28
N VAL A 39 6.39 -8.08 1.86
CA VAL A 39 5.58 -6.88 2.08
C VAL A 39 5.81 -5.87 0.95
N VAL A 40 4.78 -5.10 0.63
CA VAL A 40 4.85 -3.96 -0.29
C VAL A 40 4.75 -2.66 0.51
N LEU A 41 5.68 -1.75 0.31
CA LEU A 41 5.70 -0.45 0.99
C LEU A 41 5.51 0.68 -0.03
N GLY A 42 4.49 1.50 0.16
CA GLY A 42 4.23 2.69 -0.66
C GLY A 42 4.45 3.96 0.17
N LEU A 43 5.61 4.59 0.05
CA LEU A 43 5.95 5.82 0.78
C LEU A 43 5.78 7.02 -0.15
N HIS A 44 4.65 7.73 -0.03
CA HIS A 44 4.21 8.75 -1.01
C HIS A 44 4.08 8.24 -2.46
N PRO A 45 3.32 7.17 -2.72
CA PRO A 45 3.22 6.62 -4.07
C PRO A 45 2.26 7.40 -4.99
N ASP A 46 1.87 8.63 -4.64
CA ASP A 46 0.98 9.52 -5.42
C ASP A 46 -0.18 8.76 -6.10
N GLN A 47 -0.24 8.76 -7.43
CA GLN A 47 -1.29 8.11 -8.22
C GLN A 47 -1.30 6.57 -8.07
N ALA A 48 -0.18 5.95 -7.68
CA ALA A 48 -0.07 4.52 -7.47
C ALA A 48 -0.60 4.04 -6.11
N THR A 49 -1.04 4.95 -5.23
CA THR A 49 -1.61 4.61 -3.91
C THR A 49 -2.77 3.60 -4.01
N GLU A 50 -3.79 3.90 -4.81
CA GLU A 50 -4.96 3.01 -4.96
C GLU A 50 -4.61 1.69 -5.68
N PRO A 51 -3.90 1.69 -6.82
CA PRO A 51 -3.43 0.45 -7.45
C PRO A 51 -2.67 -0.46 -6.48
N LEU A 52 -1.76 0.11 -5.67
CA LEU A 52 -1.04 -0.64 -4.64
C LEU A 52 -1.98 -1.35 -3.68
N VAL A 53 -2.91 -0.60 -3.08
CA VAL A 53 -3.90 -1.14 -2.13
C VAL A 53 -4.74 -2.23 -2.78
N ARG A 54 -5.27 -1.99 -3.99
CA ARG A 54 -6.12 -2.95 -4.71
C ARG A 54 -5.40 -4.24 -5.03
N HIS A 55 -4.19 -4.16 -5.60
CA HIS A 55 -3.43 -5.35 -5.97
C HIS A 55 -3.00 -6.16 -4.74
N CYS A 56 -2.59 -5.48 -3.66
CA CYS A 56 -2.19 -6.17 -2.45
C CYS A 56 -3.37 -6.83 -1.73
N LEU A 57 -4.52 -6.15 -1.64
CA LEU A 57 -5.76 -6.75 -1.09
C LEU A 57 -6.22 -7.95 -1.92
N ALA A 58 -6.25 -7.83 -3.25
CA ALA A 58 -6.67 -8.93 -4.14
C ALA A 58 -5.77 -10.16 -4.00
N ALA A 59 -4.45 -9.96 -3.83
CA ALA A 59 -3.49 -11.04 -3.64
C ALA A 59 -3.31 -11.47 -2.17
N LYS A 60 -4.02 -10.82 -1.23
CA LYS A 60 -3.79 -10.93 0.21
C LYS A 60 -2.31 -10.77 0.61
N LYS A 61 -1.59 -9.89 -0.10
CA LYS A 61 -0.18 -9.58 0.16
C LYS A 61 -0.10 -8.51 1.25
N PRO A 62 0.68 -8.70 2.32
CA PRO A 62 0.89 -7.66 3.32
C PRO A 62 1.41 -6.37 2.69
N PHE A 63 0.91 -5.22 3.15
CA PHE A 63 1.39 -3.92 2.68
C PHE A 63 1.27 -2.85 3.75
N ALA A 64 2.02 -1.77 3.54
CA ALA A 64 1.80 -0.49 4.21
C ALA A 64 1.92 0.63 3.17
N VAL A 65 1.03 1.61 3.25
CA VAL A 65 1.01 2.74 2.33
C VAL A 65 0.80 4.04 3.10
N MET A 66 1.45 5.10 2.67
CA MET A 66 1.30 6.45 3.19
C MET A 66 0.59 7.31 2.14
N PRO A 67 -0.75 7.48 2.23
CA PRO A 67 -1.51 8.28 1.29
C PRO A 67 -1.11 9.77 1.41
N CYS A 68 -1.06 10.49 0.29
CA CYS A 68 -0.68 11.91 0.29
C CYS A 68 -1.55 12.77 -0.62
N CYS A 69 -1.65 12.41 -1.91
CA CYS A 69 -2.29 13.23 -2.93
C CYS A 69 -3.57 12.55 -3.44
N VAL A 70 -4.67 13.31 -3.50
CA VAL A 70 -6.00 12.78 -3.85
C VAL A 70 -6.24 12.72 -5.36
N PHE A 71 -5.69 13.69 -6.10
CA PHE A 71 -5.87 13.85 -7.56
C PHE A 71 -7.33 13.66 -8.03
N PRO A 72 -8.30 14.46 -7.54
CA PRO A 72 -9.73 14.22 -7.74
C PRO A 72 -10.17 14.26 -9.22
N ASN A 73 -9.51 15.09 -10.04
CA ASN A 73 -9.84 15.20 -11.46
C ASN A 73 -9.34 14.00 -12.28
N GLU A 74 -8.29 13.33 -11.81
CA GLU A 74 -7.71 12.15 -12.46
C GLU A 74 -8.34 10.86 -11.95
N ASN A 75 -8.96 10.90 -10.76
CA ASN A 75 -9.61 9.76 -10.13
C ASN A 75 -11.11 10.05 -9.84
N PRO A 76 -11.91 10.40 -10.86
CA PRO A 76 -13.32 10.79 -10.68
C PRO A 76 -14.21 9.62 -10.22
N HIS A 77 -13.73 8.38 -10.31
CA HIS A 77 -14.42 7.18 -9.81
C HIS A 77 -14.39 7.05 -8.30
N ARG A 78 -13.49 7.77 -7.61
CA ARG A 78 -13.40 7.74 -6.14
C ARG A 78 -14.54 8.57 -5.55
N LEU A 79 -15.46 7.89 -4.88
CA LEU A 79 -16.63 8.50 -4.25
C LEU A 79 -16.62 8.25 -2.74
N THR A 80 -17.03 9.25 -1.97
CA THR A 80 -17.32 9.10 -0.54
C THR A 80 -18.56 8.23 -0.33
N ALA A 81 -18.83 7.82 0.91
CA ALA A 81 -20.03 7.05 1.26
C ALA A 81 -21.36 7.74 0.85
N THR A 82 -21.34 9.07 0.67
CA THR A 82 -22.50 9.86 0.21
C THR A 82 -22.58 10.02 -1.31
N GLY A 83 -21.67 9.40 -2.07
CA GLY A 83 -21.61 9.47 -3.53
C GLY A 83 -20.95 10.74 -4.09
N LYS A 84 -20.30 11.56 -3.25
CA LYS A 84 -19.58 12.77 -3.70
C LYS A 84 -18.15 12.41 -4.10
N PRO A 85 -17.53 13.12 -5.06
CA PRO A 85 -16.12 12.90 -5.39
C PRO A 85 -15.21 13.16 -4.18
N VAL A 86 -14.26 12.25 -3.95
CA VAL A 86 -13.23 12.36 -2.92
C VAL A 86 -12.30 13.53 -3.23
N ARG A 87 -12.11 14.46 -2.30
CA ARG A 87 -11.31 15.69 -2.47
C ARG A 87 -10.39 16.03 -1.29
N SER A 88 -10.57 15.41 -0.12
CA SER A 88 -9.64 15.53 1.01
C SER A 88 -8.83 14.26 1.25
N LEU A 89 -7.73 14.39 2.00
CA LEU A 89 -6.93 13.24 2.40
C LEU A 89 -7.74 12.27 3.28
N ASP A 90 -8.53 12.80 4.22
CA ASP A 90 -9.39 11.99 5.08
C ASP A 90 -10.43 11.20 4.28
N GLU A 91 -11.09 11.84 3.31
CA GLU A 91 -12.03 11.16 2.41
C GLU A 91 -11.32 10.09 1.58
N PHE A 92 -10.06 10.31 1.19
CA PHE A 92 -9.29 9.33 0.44
C PHE A 92 -8.88 8.14 1.32
N ILE A 93 -8.49 8.39 2.57
CA ILE A 93 -8.23 7.35 3.56
C ILE A 93 -9.49 6.51 3.79
N GLU A 94 -10.65 7.14 4.01
CA GLU A 94 -11.93 6.45 4.16
C GLU A 94 -12.29 5.62 2.92
N TYR A 95 -12.10 6.19 1.72
CA TYR A 95 -12.30 5.46 0.46
C TYR A 95 -11.40 4.21 0.39
N LEU A 96 -10.11 4.33 0.73
CA LEU A 96 -9.18 3.22 0.73
C LEU A 96 -9.57 2.15 1.76
N LEU A 97 -9.91 2.55 2.99
CA LEU A 97 -10.43 1.64 4.03
C LEU A 97 -11.66 0.87 3.55
N GLY A 98 -12.56 1.54 2.82
CA GLY A 98 -13.73 0.90 2.21
C GLY A 98 -13.42 -0.13 1.13
N LEU A 99 -12.21 -0.17 0.56
CA LEU A 99 -11.80 -1.22 -0.37
C LEU A 99 -11.56 -2.56 0.31
N ASP A 100 -11.22 -2.55 1.60
CA ASP A 100 -11.02 -3.77 2.38
C ASP A 100 -12.33 -4.30 2.96
N THR A 101 -12.98 -5.19 2.23
CA THR A 101 -14.19 -5.88 2.68
C THR A 101 -13.98 -6.80 3.89
N SER A 102 -12.74 -7.13 4.25
CA SER A 102 -12.42 -7.96 5.42
C SER A 102 -12.28 -7.17 6.72
N GLY A 103 -12.11 -5.85 6.63
CA GLY A 103 -11.90 -4.96 7.78
C GLY A 103 -10.60 -5.20 8.53
N GLN A 104 -9.58 -5.77 7.89
CA GLN A 104 -8.25 -6.04 8.48
C GLN A 104 -7.25 -4.92 8.25
N MET A 105 -7.53 -3.99 7.33
CA MET A 105 -6.69 -2.82 7.11
C MET A 105 -6.84 -1.85 8.28
N ILE A 106 -5.71 -1.44 8.82
CA ILE A 106 -5.60 -0.57 9.98
C ILE A 106 -5.02 0.77 9.53
N LYS A 107 -5.60 1.85 10.05
CA LYS A 107 -5.05 3.21 10.00
C LYS A 107 -4.25 3.47 11.26
N GLU A 108 -3.01 3.93 11.11
CA GLU A 108 -2.13 4.31 12.21
C GLU A 108 -1.44 5.66 11.87
N ASP A 109 -1.27 6.52 12.86
CA ASP A 109 -0.51 7.77 12.72
C ASP A 109 0.86 7.57 13.38
N LEU A 110 1.94 7.81 12.63
CA LEU A 110 3.30 7.68 13.13
C LEU A 110 3.70 8.96 13.89
N ASP A 111 3.28 9.09 15.14
CA ASP A 111 3.41 10.30 15.98
C ASP A 111 4.84 10.86 16.09
N SER A 112 5.85 10.00 15.95
CA SER A 112 7.26 10.39 15.99
C SER A 112 7.76 11.06 14.71
N ILE A 113 6.95 11.12 13.65
CA ILE A 113 7.30 11.67 12.34
C ILE A 113 6.43 12.91 12.07
N PRO A 114 7.02 14.11 11.94
CA PRO A 114 6.25 15.30 11.58
C PRO A 114 5.78 15.24 10.12
N GLY A 115 4.58 15.78 9.83
CA GLY A 115 4.05 15.91 8.47
C GLY A 115 2.96 14.88 8.15
N CYS A 116 2.86 14.48 6.89
CA CYS A 116 1.95 13.39 6.48
C CYS A 116 2.50 12.06 7.00
N ASN A 117 2.02 11.65 8.16
CA ASN A 117 2.52 10.50 8.93
C ASN A 117 1.47 9.39 9.10
N THR A 118 0.30 9.54 8.48
CA THR A 118 -0.73 8.50 8.46
C THR A 118 -0.33 7.36 7.52
N VAL A 119 -0.35 6.15 8.05
CA VAL A 119 -0.11 4.90 7.33
C VAL A 119 -1.37 4.06 7.36
N LEU A 120 -1.73 3.48 6.20
CA LEU A 120 -2.67 2.38 6.11
C LEU A 120 -1.89 1.09 5.91
N HIS A 121 -2.07 0.12 6.79
CA HIS A 121 -1.37 -1.15 6.70
C HIS A 121 -2.33 -2.33 6.81
N TYR A 122 -2.02 -3.37 6.06
CA TYR A 122 -2.76 -4.61 5.99
C TYR A 122 -1.81 -5.78 6.25
N ARG A 123 -2.18 -6.62 7.20
CA ARG A 123 -1.48 -7.86 7.49
C ARG A 123 -2.51 -8.94 7.72
N LEU A 124 -2.36 -10.06 7.01
CA LEU A 124 -3.06 -11.27 7.38
C LEU A 124 -2.62 -11.64 8.80
N GLU A 125 -3.54 -11.62 9.76
CA GLU A 125 -3.29 -12.28 11.02
C GLU A 125 -2.88 -13.73 10.70
N HIS A 126 -1.77 -14.18 11.26
CA HIS A 126 -1.50 -15.61 11.25
C HIS A 126 -2.72 -16.25 11.89
N VAL A 127 -3.46 -17.06 11.13
CA VAL A 127 -4.39 -18.02 11.72
C VAL A 127 -3.53 -18.78 12.71
N GLY A 128 -3.68 -18.47 14.00
CA GLY A 128 -2.96 -19.15 15.05
C GLY A 128 -3.16 -20.63 14.82
N LYS A 129 -2.09 -21.43 14.89
CA LYS A 129 -2.22 -22.88 14.96
C LYS A 129 -3.33 -23.14 15.98
N SER A 130 -4.47 -23.66 15.53
CA SER A 130 -5.51 -24.14 16.43
C SER A 130 -4.82 -25.06 17.43
N ALA A 131 -5.06 -24.81 18.71
CA ALA A 131 -4.61 -25.68 19.78
C ALA A 131 -5.24 -27.07 19.58
N HIS A 132 -4.54 -27.94 18.88
CA HIS A 132 -4.80 -29.36 18.78
C HIS A 132 -3.47 -30.07 18.67
N ASP A 133 -2.76 -30.10 19.80
CA ASP A 133 -1.83 -31.17 20.17
C ASP A 133 -2.00 -31.34 21.68
N GLY A 134 -3.11 -31.97 22.03
CA GLY A 134 -3.50 -32.35 23.37
C GLY A 134 -4.25 -33.66 23.30
N ALA A 135 -3.51 -34.75 23.06
CA ALA A 135 -3.85 -36.13 23.39
C ALA A 135 -2.59 -37.00 23.22
#